data_AF-A0A8H8P302-F1
#
_entry.id   AF-A0A8H8P302-F1
#
_cell.length_a   1.000
_cell.length_b   1.000
_cell.length_c   1.000
_cell.angle_alpha   90.00
_cell.angle_beta   90.00
_cell.angle_gamma   90.00
#
_symmetry.space_group_name_H-M   'P 1'
#
loop_
_entity.id
_entity.type
_entity.pdbx_description
1 polymer ?
#
loop_
_entity_poly.entity_id
_entity_poly.type
_entity_poly.pdbx_seq_one_letter_code
_entity_poly.pdbx_strand_id
1 'polypeptide(L)'
;MFENILPTLIGLWTRRGQWSTFGSNNKDYQLLDEVWTAVGVACADSGDTIPAAFGCCIPNLDTKPQETTLESMLLFATLIGPALLHCRFVRPRYYHHFVWLVKLIKLCIGLDVRRVDVDEIRQGFAQWVQDYKSQIKHLYGLAEELDLKMRQENIATGTRYNAYKDLVFVKPRRERPIQGPLIRKVAEFISTQIPVSAAFIQNKLFNCPFVAWGKMQRITRNEAGNVTGGDLIQGDHIVANNCKLRDALHVMYWSVNSHWQWVRGPAVVLDEETFGYSCAEQFLVIDAAFLRHVTKCAGVFYPHLDDLVLAVVSPIPYLCHIASSGITQYSLRGGRYVSPEILDASKIDCLVGRVQLPLGALYIVQRDTAVGQLDMLDEVVNPN
;
A
#
# COMPACT_ATOMS: atom_id res chain seq x y z
N MET A 1 9.06 0.05 -23.24
CA MET A 1 8.91 1.26 -22.40
C MET A 1 9.90 1.28 -21.25
N PHE A 2 9.70 0.45 -20.23
CA PHE A 2 10.42 0.53 -18.95
C PHE A 2 11.92 0.25 -19.07
N GLU A 3 12.29 -0.74 -19.89
CA GLU A 3 13.64 -1.10 -20.30
C GLU A 3 14.50 0.10 -20.75
N ASN A 4 13.90 1.11 -21.40
CA ASN A 4 14.63 2.17 -22.09
C ASN A 4 14.31 3.58 -21.60
N ILE A 5 13.02 3.93 -21.47
CA ILE A 5 12.61 5.31 -21.18
C ILE A 5 13.03 5.71 -19.76
N LEU A 6 12.94 4.81 -18.78
CA LEU A 6 13.32 5.13 -17.39
C LEU A 6 14.85 5.15 -17.19
N PRO A 7 15.65 4.17 -17.65
CA PRO A 7 17.11 4.30 -17.64
C PRO A 7 17.62 5.48 -18.47
N THR A 8 16.96 5.82 -19.59
CA THR A 8 17.28 7.04 -20.36
C THR A 8 17.01 8.31 -19.56
N LEU A 9 15.83 8.43 -18.93
CA LEU A 9 15.49 9.58 -18.10
C LEU A 9 16.46 9.72 -16.92
N ILE A 10 16.78 8.65 -16.20
CA ILE A 10 17.74 8.67 -15.09
C ILE A 10 19.15 9.00 -15.59
N GLY A 11 19.61 8.37 -16.66
CA GLY A 11 20.91 8.64 -17.26
C GLY A 11 21.06 10.09 -17.70
N LEU A 12 20.00 10.68 -18.28
CA LEU A 12 19.87 12.09 -18.62
C LEU A 12 19.94 12.99 -17.38
N TRP A 13 19.11 12.73 -16.36
CA TRP A 13 19.05 13.53 -15.13
C TRP A 13 20.34 13.49 -14.31
N THR A 14 21.10 12.40 -14.40
CA THR A 14 22.37 12.20 -13.68
C THR A 14 23.60 12.47 -14.56
N ARG A 15 23.43 12.71 -15.86
CA ARG A 15 24.47 12.81 -16.89
C ARG A 15 25.49 11.65 -16.81
N ARG A 16 25.00 10.41 -16.73
CA ARG A 16 25.82 9.19 -16.62
C ARG A 16 25.96 8.42 -17.94
N GLY A 17 27.06 7.69 -18.09
CA GLY A 17 27.36 6.91 -19.29
C GLY A 17 27.35 7.77 -20.56
N GLN A 18 26.56 7.37 -21.56
CA GLN A 18 26.37 8.08 -22.82
C GLN A 18 25.83 9.52 -22.67
N TRP A 19 25.25 9.86 -21.51
CA TRP A 19 24.69 11.20 -21.24
C TRP A 19 25.69 12.15 -20.57
N SER A 20 26.93 11.73 -20.30
CA SER A 20 27.97 12.53 -19.64
C SER A 20 28.39 13.80 -20.40
N THR A 21 28.26 13.80 -21.73
CA THR A 21 28.47 14.96 -22.61
C THR A 21 27.17 15.66 -23.03
N PHE A 22 26.01 15.11 -22.67
CA PHE A 22 24.71 15.61 -23.13
C PHE A 22 24.41 17.01 -22.60
N GLY A 23 23.88 17.89 -23.47
CA GLY A 23 23.33 19.19 -23.07
C GLY A 23 24.28 20.12 -22.31
N SER A 24 25.59 20.13 -22.59
CA SER A 24 26.60 20.89 -21.83
C SER A 24 26.28 22.38 -21.57
N ASN A 25 25.46 23.01 -22.42
CA ASN A 25 25.08 24.43 -22.32
C ASN A 25 23.75 24.69 -21.59
N ASN A 26 23.01 23.65 -21.20
CA ASN A 26 21.76 23.76 -20.43
C ASN A 26 21.65 22.57 -19.48
N LYS A 27 21.62 22.83 -18.17
CA LYS A 27 21.61 21.79 -17.13
C LYS A 27 20.33 21.77 -16.30
N ASP A 28 19.25 22.42 -16.75
CA ASP A 28 18.05 22.63 -15.94
C ASP A 28 17.29 21.32 -15.58
N TYR A 29 17.56 20.24 -16.32
CA TYR A 29 17.03 18.88 -16.10
C TYR A 29 17.92 18.02 -15.18
N GLN A 30 19.13 18.49 -14.84
CA GLN A 30 20.08 17.73 -14.04
C GLN A 30 19.66 17.74 -12.56
N LEU A 31 19.69 16.56 -11.94
CA LEU A 31 19.63 16.40 -10.48
C LEU A 31 21.04 16.60 -9.92
N LEU A 32 21.16 17.26 -8.77
CA LEU A 32 22.43 17.34 -8.05
C LEU A 32 22.87 15.93 -7.63
N ASP A 33 24.17 15.61 -7.72
CA ASP A 33 24.67 14.27 -7.43
C ASP A 33 24.33 13.83 -6.00
N GLU A 34 24.47 14.73 -5.02
CA GLU A 34 24.04 14.52 -3.62
C GLU A 34 22.56 14.11 -3.50
N VAL A 35 21.69 14.70 -4.35
CA VAL A 35 20.26 14.38 -4.39
C VAL A 35 20.04 13.03 -5.05
N TRP A 36 20.82 12.65 -6.08
CA TRP A 36 20.72 11.32 -6.67
C TRP A 36 21.22 10.21 -5.73
N THR A 37 22.33 10.44 -5.00
CA THR A 37 22.80 9.51 -3.96
C THR A 37 21.76 9.36 -2.84
N ALA A 38 21.15 10.45 -2.41
CA ALA A 38 20.04 10.42 -1.44
C ALA A 38 18.80 9.66 -1.97
N VAL A 39 18.48 9.77 -3.26
CA VAL A 39 17.43 8.98 -3.93
C VAL A 39 17.81 7.50 -3.98
N GLY A 40 19.06 7.17 -4.33
CA GLY A 40 19.55 5.80 -4.41
C GLY A 40 19.54 5.08 -3.06
N VAL A 41 19.92 5.77 -1.97
CA VAL A 41 19.80 5.24 -0.60
C VAL A 41 18.34 5.02 -0.22
N ALA A 42 17.47 6.02 -0.41
CA ALA A 42 16.05 5.89 -0.08
C ALA A 42 15.32 4.80 -0.89
N CYS A 43 15.76 4.48 -2.11
CA CYS A 43 15.26 3.33 -2.86
C CYS A 43 15.61 2.00 -2.17
N ALA A 44 16.85 1.81 -1.75
CA ALA A 44 17.29 0.61 -1.06
C ALA A 44 16.58 0.46 0.31
N ASP A 45 16.56 1.52 1.11
CA ASP A 45 15.93 1.53 2.44
C ASP A 45 14.41 1.25 2.36
N SER A 46 13.74 1.73 1.30
CA SER A 46 12.32 1.44 1.07
C SER A 46 12.02 -0.05 0.81
N GLY A 47 13.04 -0.84 0.48
CA GLY A 47 12.93 -2.29 0.29
C GLY A 47 12.54 -3.05 1.55
N ASP A 48 12.75 -2.48 2.74
CA ASP A 48 12.29 -3.03 4.02
C ASP A 48 10.85 -2.58 4.35
N THR A 49 10.41 -1.40 3.88
CA THR A 49 9.12 -0.77 4.24
C THR A 49 8.03 -0.89 3.18
N ILE A 50 8.24 -1.70 2.13
CA ILE A 50 7.27 -1.96 1.07
C ILE A 50 6.95 -3.47 1.01
N PRO A 51 5.67 -3.89 1.12
CA PRO A 51 5.30 -5.30 1.23
C PRO A 51 5.70 -6.17 0.03
N ALA A 52 5.84 -7.48 0.25
CA ALA A 52 6.21 -8.42 -0.82
C ALA A 52 5.24 -8.42 -2.01
N ALA A 53 3.93 -8.28 -1.73
CA ALA A 53 2.87 -8.21 -2.74
C ALA A 53 2.93 -6.97 -3.66
N PHE A 54 3.79 -5.99 -3.36
CA PHE A 54 4.01 -4.82 -4.22
C PHE A 54 5.06 -5.06 -5.30
N GLY A 55 5.86 -6.14 -5.22
CA GLY A 55 6.98 -6.42 -6.13
C GLY A 55 8.36 -6.39 -5.45
N CYS A 56 9.42 -6.51 -6.23
CA CYS A 56 10.80 -6.64 -5.79
C CYS A 56 11.36 -5.42 -5.01
N CYS A 57 12.34 -5.65 -4.13
CA CYS A 57 13.08 -4.54 -3.51
C CYS A 57 13.84 -3.76 -4.59
N ILE A 58 13.77 -2.43 -4.57
CA ILE A 58 14.54 -1.60 -5.52
C ILE A 58 15.99 -1.52 -5.02
N PRO A 59 17.01 -1.86 -5.85
CA PRO A 59 18.40 -1.70 -5.45
C PRO A 59 18.77 -0.21 -5.39
N ASN A 60 19.94 0.09 -4.82
CA ASN A 60 20.43 1.46 -4.78
C ASN A 60 20.74 1.96 -6.21
N LEU A 61 19.87 2.81 -6.78
CA LEU A 61 19.95 3.26 -8.18
C LEU A 61 21.17 4.16 -8.49
N ASP A 62 21.91 4.59 -7.47
CA ASP A 62 23.17 5.32 -7.62
C ASP A 62 24.37 4.36 -7.73
N THR A 63 24.49 3.43 -6.79
CA THR A 63 25.68 2.56 -6.62
C THR A 63 25.54 1.15 -7.20
N LYS A 64 24.31 0.70 -7.49
CA LYS A 64 23.96 -0.64 -7.98
C LYS A 64 23.01 -0.61 -9.20
N PRO A 65 23.18 0.26 -10.21
CA PRO A 65 22.28 0.29 -11.37
C PRO A 65 22.23 -1.04 -12.15
N GLN A 66 23.34 -1.80 -12.17
CA GLN A 66 23.41 -3.14 -12.77
C GLN A 66 22.59 -4.23 -12.06
N GLU A 67 22.05 -3.96 -10.86
CA GLU A 67 21.15 -4.86 -10.14
C GLU A 67 19.67 -4.53 -10.41
N THR A 68 19.38 -3.50 -11.22
CA THR A 68 18.00 -3.14 -11.55
C THR A 68 17.36 -4.12 -12.54
N THR A 69 16.14 -4.54 -12.23
CA THR A 69 15.23 -5.26 -13.12
C THR A 69 14.18 -4.31 -13.67
N LEU A 70 13.52 -4.67 -14.79
CA LEU A 70 12.37 -3.93 -15.33
C LEU A 70 11.27 -3.73 -14.27
N GLU A 71 11.04 -4.73 -13.41
CA GLU A 71 10.16 -4.65 -12.25
C GLU A 71 10.60 -3.54 -11.27
N SER A 72 11.86 -3.55 -10.82
CA SER A 72 12.40 -2.51 -9.93
C SER A 72 12.33 -1.10 -10.54
N MET A 73 12.45 -0.99 -11.86
CA MET A 73 12.34 0.26 -12.60
C MET A 73 10.89 0.75 -12.70
N LEU A 74 9.93 -0.15 -12.94
CA LEU A 74 8.50 0.15 -12.88
C LEU A 74 8.11 0.65 -11.48
N LEU A 75 8.51 -0.08 -10.42
CA LEU A 75 8.29 0.29 -9.02
C LEU A 75 8.87 1.67 -8.70
N PHE A 76 10.08 1.94 -9.17
CA PHE A 76 10.69 3.26 -9.00
C PHE A 76 9.85 4.33 -9.69
N ALA A 77 9.39 4.12 -10.92
CA ALA A 77 8.63 5.15 -11.62
C ALA A 77 7.26 5.44 -10.99
N THR A 78 6.48 4.42 -10.64
CA THR A 78 5.05 4.59 -10.32
C THR A 78 4.75 4.81 -8.84
N LEU A 79 5.57 4.22 -7.96
CA LEU A 79 5.37 4.22 -6.51
C LEU A 79 6.31 5.21 -5.81
N ILE A 80 7.63 5.10 -6.07
CA ILE A 80 8.66 5.66 -5.18
C ILE A 80 9.20 7.01 -5.70
N GLY A 81 9.63 7.04 -6.96
CA GLY A 81 10.17 8.20 -7.66
C GLY A 81 9.27 9.46 -7.63
N PRO A 82 7.94 9.38 -7.72
CA PRO A 82 7.07 10.56 -7.59
C PRO A 82 7.21 11.25 -6.23
N ALA A 83 7.50 10.51 -5.16
CA ALA A 83 7.81 11.06 -3.84
C ALA A 83 9.28 11.48 -3.72
N LEU A 84 10.24 10.64 -4.12
CA LEU A 84 11.67 10.94 -3.97
C LEU A 84 12.12 12.16 -4.80
N LEU A 85 11.59 12.31 -6.02
CA LEU A 85 11.93 13.37 -6.97
C LEU A 85 11.08 14.65 -6.81
N HIS A 86 10.14 14.67 -5.85
CA HIS A 86 9.31 15.85 -5.59
C HIS A 86 10.18 17.06 -5.20
N CYS A 87 10.00 18.17 -5.92
CA CYS A 87 10.80 19.40 -5.76
C CYS A 87 12.33 19.21 -5.85
N ARG A 88 12.82 18.18 -6.58
CA ARG A 88 14.26 17.92 -6.76
C ARG A 88 14.89 18.52 -8.03
N PHE A 89 14.07 18.84 -9.04
CA PHE A 89 14.55 19.42 -10.29
C PHE A 89 14.57 20.96 -10.24
N VAL A 90 15.62 21.57 -10.82
CA VAL A 90 15.78 23.03 -10.92
C VAL A 90 14.59 23.69 -11.63
N ARG A 91 14.01 23.04 -12.64
CA ARG A 91 12.73 23.44 -13.25
C ARG A 91 11.65 22.37 -13.01
N PRO A 92 10.53 22.69 -12.32
CA PRO A 92 9.44 21.75 -12.05
C PRO A 92 8.84 21.07 -13.30
N ARG A 93 9.01 21.64 -14.50
CA ARG A 93 8.52 21.05 -15.75
C ARG A 93 9.00 19.60 -15.98
N TYR A 94 10.24 19.28 -15.59
CA TYR A 94 10.78 17.93 -15.76
C TYR A 94 10.17 16.94 -14.78
N TYR A 95 9.92 17.37 -13.54
CA TYR A 95 9.15 16.61 -12.55
C TYR A 95 7.71 16.40 -13.02
N HIS A 96 7.01 17.43 -13.50
CA HIS A 96 5.64 17.31 -14.01
C HIS A 96 5.56 16.41 -15.25
N HIS A 97 6.54 16.49 -16.16
CA HIS A 97 6.62 15.63 -17.33
C HIS A 97 6.89 14.16 -16.96
N PHE A 98 7.72 13.90 -15.95
CA PHE A 98 7.86 12.56 -15.36
C PHE A 98 6.57 12.08 -14.66
N VAL A 99 5.94 12.91 -13.83
CA VAL A 99 4.65 12.57 -13.17
C VAL A 99 3.54 12.32 -14.21
N TRP A 100 3.59 12.97 -15.37
CA TRP A 100 2.68 12.68 -16.47
C TRP A 100 2.97 11.34 -17.16
N LEU A 101 4.25 11.00 -17.41
CA LEU A 101 4.63 9.64 -17.85
C LEU A 101 4.07 8.61 -16.88
N VAL A 102 4.23 8.86 -15.58
CA VAL A 102 3.74 8.00 -14.50
C VAL A 102 2.22 7.88 -14.54
N LYS A 103 1.46 8.97 -14.70
CA LYS A 103 -0.01 8.93 -14.86
C LYS A 103 -0.44 8.08 -16.05
N LEU A 104 0.22 8.24 -17.20
CA LEU A 104 -0.07 7.46 -18.40
C LEU A 104 0.28 5.97 -18.22
N ILE A 105 1.38 5.66 -17.51
CA ILE A 105 1.68 4.31 -17.06
C ILE A 105 0.54 3.79 -16.16
N LYS A 106 0.05 4.58 -15.20
CA LYS A 106 -1.06 4.16 -14.30
C LYS A 106 -2.33 3.79 -15.08
N LEU A 107 -2.67 4.55 -16.12
CA LEU A 107 -3.77 4.21 -17.03
C LEU A 107 -3.48 2.93 -17.83
N CYS A 108 -2.26 2.76 -18.33
CA CYS A 108 -1.86 1.59 -19.13
C CYS A 108 -1.80 0.27 -18.35
N ILE A 109 -1.71 0.31 -17.01
CA ILE A 109 -1.71 -0.88 -16.14
C ILE A 109 -2.87 -0.89 -15.14
N GLY A 110 -3.92 -0.13 -15.42
CA GLY A 110 -5.19 -0.25 -14.69
C GLY A 110 -6.02 -1.43 -15.20
N LEU A 111 -6.77 -2.09 -14.31
CA LEU A 111 -7.63 -3.23 -14.67
C LEU A 111 -8.79 -2.78 -15.59
N ASP A 112 -9.58 -1.80 -15.16
CA ASP A 112 -10.74 -1.28 -15.90
C ASP A 112 -10.35 -0.20 -16.92
N VAL A 113 -9.76 -0.59 -18.06
CA VAL A 113 -9.48 0.34 -19.17
C VAL A 113 -10.75 0.55 -20.02
N ARG A 114 -11.52 1.61 -19.73
CA ARG A 114 -12.71 1.98 -20.54
C ARG A 114 -12.25 2.49 -21.91
N ARG A 115 -13.13 2.50 -22.91
CA ARG A 115 -12.79 3.02 -24.26
C ARG A 115 -12.27 4.46 -24.25
N VAL A 116 -12.79 5.31 -23.37
CA VAL A 116 -12.29 6.68 -23.16
C VAL A 116 -10.85 6.68 -22.65
N ASP A 117 -10.51 5.76 -21.74
CA ASP A 117 -9.16 5.60 -21.21
C ASP A 117 -8.21 5.02 -22.28
N VAL A 118 -8.68 4.14 -23.17
CA VAL A 118 -7.88 3.70 -24.34
C VAL A 118 -7.50 4.88 -25.23
N ASP A 119 -8.43 5.81 -25.46
CA ASP A 119 -8.15 7.01 -26.25
C ASP A 119 -7.30 8.03 -25.48
N GLU A 120 -7.45 8.17 -24.15
CA GLU A 120 -6.56 8.96 -23.30
C GLU A 120 -5.15 8.34 -23.23
N ILE A 121 -5.00 7.02 -23.17
CA ILE A 121 -3.72 6.31 -23.24
C ILE A 121 -3.06 6.57 -24.61
N ARG A 122 -3.80 6.40 -25.71
CA ARG A 122 -3.26 6.62 -27.07
C ARG A 122 -2.86 8.07 -27.31
N GLN A 123 -3.77 9.01 -27.07
CA GLN A 123 -3.52 10.44 -27.26
C GLN A 123 -2.52 10.97 -26.22
N GLY A 124 -2.58 10.47 -24.99
CA GLY A 124 -1.71 10.86 -23.89
C GLY A 124 -0.28 10.35 -24.06
N PHE A 125 -0.05 9.10 -24.44
CA PHE A 125 1.30 8.65 -24.81
C PHE A 125 1.77 9.28 -26.12
N ALA A 126 0.91 9.47 -27.12
CA ALA A 126 1.30 10.21 -28.32
C ALA A 126 1.75 11.64 -27.96
N GLN A 127 0.97 12.37 -27.17
CA GLN A 127 1.27 13.73 -26.76
C GLN A 127 2.45 13.80 -25.80
N TRP A 128 2.58 12.88 -24.83
CA TRP A 128 3.74 12.79 -23.95
C TRP A 128 4.99 12.49 -24.74
N VAL A 129 4.94 11.56 -25.70
CA VAL A 129 6.05 11.27 -26.60
C VAL A 129 6.34 12.46 -27.53
N GLN A 130 5.34 13.25 -27.96
CA GLN A 130 5.60 14.50 -28.69
C GLN A 130 6.16 15.61 -27.79
N ASP A 131 5.81 15.66 -26.50
CA ASP A 131 6.33 16.64 -25.55
C ASP A 131 7.75 16.29 -25.09
N TYR A 132 8.01 14.99 -24.87
CA TYR A 132 9.33 14.40 -24.68
C TYR A 132 10.20 14.61 -25.93
N LYS A 133 9.68 14.29 -27.12
CA LYS A 133 10.34 14.59 -28.40
C LYS A 133 10.36 16.08 -28.73
N SER A 134 9.62 16.95 -28.04
CA SER A 134 9.75 18.42 -28.17
C SER A 134 10.92 18.90 -27.32
N GLN A 135 10.94 18.51 -26.04
CA GLN A 135 12.07 18.73 -25.13
C GLN A 135 13.38 18.14 -25.69
N ILE A 136 13.32 16.98 -26.35
CA ILE A 136 14.48 16.31 -27.01
C ILE A 136 14.73 16.79 -28.45
N LYS A 137 13.76 17.31 -29.22
CA LYS A 137 14.07 18.07 -30.45
C LYS A 137 14.80 19.38 -30.13
N HIS A 138 14.53 19.97 -28.96
CA HIS A 138 15.29 21.08 -28.39
C HIS A 138 16.67 20.65 -27.84
N LEU A 139 16.95 19.35 -27.75
CA LEU A 139 18.16 18.74 -27.16
C LEU A 139 18.69 17.51 -27.95
N TYR A 140 18.60 17.52 -29.29
CA TYR A 140 19.26 16.59 -30.23
C TYR A 140 18.78 15.10 -30.35
N GLY A 141 17.47 14.84 -30.37
CA GLY A 141 16.80 13.83 -31.23
C GLY A 141 17.26 12.36 -31.39
N LEU A 142 16.60 11.43 -30.65
CA LEU A 142 16.19 10.02 -31.01
C LEU A 142 17.23 8.85 -30.93
N ALA A 143 16.89 7.57 -30.63
CA ALA A 143 15.66 6.94 -30.04
C ALA A 143 15.71 5.38 -29.77
N GLU A 144 14.74 4.89 -28.94
CA GLU A 144 14.03 3.55 -28.75
C GLU A 144 14.68 2.18 -29.14
N GLU A 145 14.44 0.95 -28.57
CA GLU A 145 13.78 0.29 -27.37
C GLU A 145 14.42 -1.17 -27.14
N LEU A 146 14.01 -2.26 -26.40
CA LEU A 146 12.70 -2.92 -26.05
C LEU A 146 12.77 -4.14 -25.00
N ASP A 147 12.03 -4.12 -23.86
CA ASP A 147 11.23 -5.18 -23.09
C ASP A 147 11.74 -6.48 -22.31
N LEU A 148 11.02 -6.87 -21.19
CA LEU A 148 10.89 -8.23 -20.55
C LEU A 148 9.78 -8.40 -19.43
N LYS A 149 9.43 -9.65 -18.97
CA LYS A 149 8.19 -10.07 -18.19
C LYS A 149 8.35 -10.67 -16.74
N MET A 150 7.24 -10.89 -15.97
CA MET A 150 7.20 -11.49 -14.57
C MET A 150 5.94 -12.39 -14.21
N ARG A 151 5.67 -12.72 -12.91
CA ARG A 151 4.91 -13.92 -12.39
C ARG A 151 3.78 -13.66 -11.34
N GLN A 152 3.02 -14.70 -10.94
CA GLN A 152 1.96 -14.77 -9.88
C GLN A 152 2.32 -15.65 -8.63
N GLU A 153 1.51 -15.59 -7.55
CA GLU A 153 1.61 -16.38 -6.30
C GLU A 153 0.32 -17.17 -5.91
N ASN A 154 0.40 -18.02 -4.85
CA ASN A 154 -0.65 -18.98 -4.45
C ASN A 154 -1.45 -18.59 -3.19
N ILE A 155 -2.66 -19.16 -3.02
CA ILE A 155 -3.47 -19.05 -1.78
C ILE A 155 -2.76 -19.73 -0.59
N ALA A 156 -2.69 -19.04 0.56
CA ALA A 156 -2.13 -19.58 1.79
C ALA A 156 -3.07 -20.60 2.47
N THR A 157 -2.48 -21.60 3.11
CA THR A 157 -3.23 -22.58 3.93
C THR A 157 -3.51 -22.01 5.33
N GLY A 158 -4.78 -21.88 5.70
CA GLY A 158 -5.19 -21.32 6.99
C GLY A 158 -6.66 -21.58 7.34
N THR A 159 -7.14 -20.96 8.42
CA THR A 159 -8.53 -21.09 8.91
C THR A 159 -9.44 -20.07 8.23
N ARG A 160 -10.69 -20.43 7.96
CA ARG A 160 -11.74 -19.52 7.46
C ARG A 160 -12.91 -19.51 8.43
N TYR A 161 -13.67 -18.41 8.46
CA TYR A 161 -14.86 -18.24 9.30
C TYR A 161 -16.08 -17.97 8.42
N ASN A 162 -17.27 -18.43 8.82
CA ASN A 162 -18.44 -18.45 7.94
C ASN A 162 -18.93 -17.07 7.48
N ALA A 163 -18.77 -16.05 8.33
CA ALA A 163 -19.07 -14.65 7.99
C ALA A 163 -17.99 -14.02 7.08
N TYR A 164 -16.76 -14.56 7.08
CA TYR A 164 -15.57 -13.98 6.44
C TYR A 164 -15.04 -14.93 5.35
N LYS A 165 -15.87 -15.19 4.33
CA LYS A 165 -15.59 -16.17 3.27
C LYS A 165 -14.44 -15.77 2.36
N ASP A 166 -14.12 -14.47 2.34
CA ASP A 166 -13.04 -13.82 1.63
C ASP A 166 -11.75 -13.68 2.45
N LEU A 167 -11.69 -14.16 3.69
CA LEU A 167 -10.50 -14.05 4.56
C LEU A 167 -9.94 -15.43 4.95
N VAL A 168 -8.60 -15.55 4.94
CA VAL A 168 -7.87 -16.72 5.45
C VAL A 168 -6.96 -16.30 6.59
N PHE A 169 -7.18 -16.84 7.77
CA PHE A 169 -6.38 -16.57 8.97
C PHE A 169 -5.24 -17.58 9.08
N VAL A 170 -4.01 -17.07 9.07
CA VAL A 170 -2.78 -17.85 8.91
C VAL A 170 -1.95 -17.80 10.19
N LYS A 171 -1.18 -18.85 10.48
CA LYS A 171 -0.31 -18.92 11.66
C LYS A 171 0.67 -17.72 11.68
N PRO A 172 1.04 -17.20 12.87
CA PRO A 172 0.79 -17.75 14.20
C PRO A 172 -0.64 -17.56 14.73
N ARG A 173 -1.16 -18.59 15.42
CA ARG A 173 -2.34 -18.52 16.30
C ARG A 173 -1.85 -18.53 17.74
N ARG A 174 -2.45 -17.72 18.61
CA ARG A 174 -2.29 -17.79 20.07
C ARG A 174 -3.67 -17.66 20.72
N GLU A 175 -3.86 -18.26 21.88
CA GLU A 175 -5.02 -17.99 22.74
C GLU A 175 -4.54 -17.21 23.96
N ARG A 176 -5.14 -16.03 24.18
CA ARG A 176 -4.77 -15.13 25.28
C ARG A 176 -5.94 -14.25 25.72
N PRO A 177 -6.00 -13.83 26.99
CA PRO A 177 -6.92 -12.76 27.39
C PRO A 177 -6.65 -11.48 26.60
N ILE A 178 -7.72 -10.73 26.32
CA ILE A 178 -7.61 -9.39 25.70
C ILE A 178 -6.92 -8.45 26.69
N GLN A 179 -5.94 -7.68 26.23
CA GLN A 179 -5.20 -6.75 27.09
C GLN A 179 -6.12 -5.65 27.61
N GLY A 180 -6.00 -5.30 28.90
CA GLY A 180 -6.88 -4.35 29.61
C GLY A 180 -7.30 -3.09 28.83
N PRO A 181 -6.37 -2.34 28.21
CA PRO A 181 -6.70 -1.14 27.42
C PRO A 181 -7.59 -1.40 26.19
N LEU A 182 -7.56 -2.61 25.62
CA LEU A 182 -8.36 -3.02 24.46
C LEU A 182 -9.74 -3.54 24.86
N ILE A 183 -9.91 -4.12 26.08
CA ILE A 183 -11.17 -4.74 26.51
C ILE A 183 -12.34 -3.77 26.37
N ARG A 184 -12.17 -2.51 26.79
CA ARG A 184 -13.22 -1.49 26.69
C ARG A 184 -13.61 -1.21 25.24
N LYS A 185 -12.64 -1.04 24.33
CA LYS A 185 -12.88 -0.77 22.90
C LYS A 185 -13.53 -1.97 22.19
N VAL A 186 -13.14 -3.19 22.54
CA VAL A 186 -13.78 -4.41 22.03
C VAL A 186 -15.23 -4.52 22.53
N ALA A 187 -15.49 -4.17 23.80
CA ALA A 187 -16.84 -4.16 24.35
C ALA A 187 -17.73 -3.06 23.76
N GLU A 188 -17.17 -1.86 23.56
CA GLU A 188 -17.78 -0.74 22.84
C GLU A 188 -18.17 -1.20 21.43
N PHE A 189 -17.25 -1.79 20.66
CA PHE A 189 -17.52 -2.33 19.33
C PHE A 189 -18.63 -3.39 19.33
N ILE A 190 -18.52 -4.44 20.15
CA ILE A 190 -19.52 -5.52 20.22
C ILE A 190 -20.91 -4.97 20.57
N SER A 191 -21.01 -3.94 21.42
CA SER A 191 -22.30 -3.31 21.77
C SER A 191 -22.99 -2.55 20.61
N THR A 192 -22.29 -2.32 19.50
CA THR A 192 -22.91 -1.83 18.24
C THR A 192 -23.54 -2.96 17.42
N GLN A 193 -23.07 -4.19 17.61
CA GLN A 193 -23.46 -5.37 16.81
C GLN A 193 -24.56 -6.19 17.49
N ILE A 194 -24.60 -6.21 18.83
CA ILE A 194 -25.65 -6.87 19.62
C ILE A 194 -26.28 -5.91 20.64
N PRO A 195 -27.59 -6.01 20.94
CA PRO A 195 -28.27 -5.12 21.88
C PRO A 195 -27.97 -5.52 23.34
N VAL A 196 -26.70 -5.41 23.74
CA VAL A 196 -26.18 -5.65 25.09
C VAL A 196 -25.18 -4.54 25.42
N SER A 197 -25.23 -3.98 26.64
CA SER A 197 -24.41 -2.81 26.98
C SER A 197 -22.90 -3.12 27.04
N ALA A 198 -22.07 -2.18 26.57
CA ALA A 198 -20.61 -2.29 26.58
C ALA A 198 -20.06 -2.64 27.97
N ALA A 199 -20.60 -2.06 29.04
CA ALA A 199 -20.17 -2.37 30.42
C ALA A 199 -20.42 -3.83 30.80
N PHE A 200 -21.52 -4.43 30.36
CA PHE A 200 -21.81 -5.85 30.60
C PHE A 200 -20.89 -6.76 29.77
N ILE A 201 -20.65 -6.41 28.51
CA ILE A 201 -19.72 -7.13 27.63
C ILE A 201 -18.28 -7.06 28.19
N GLN A 202 -17.82 -5.89 28.61
CA GLN A 202 -16.50 -5.68 29.23
C GLN A 202 -16.28 -6.60 30.44
N ASN A 203 -17.28 -6.71 31.32
CA ASN A 203 -17.22 -7.60 32.48
C ASN A 203 -17.18 -9.10 32.11
N LYS A 204 -17.68 -9.48 30.92
CA LYS A 204 -17.64 -10.85 30.40
C LYS A 204 -16.36 -11.16 29.61
N LEU A 205 -15.74 -10.16 28.97
CA LEU A 205 -14.44 -10.28 28.30
C LEU A 205 -13.26 -10.37 29.28
N PHE A 206 -13.40 -9.83 30.51
CA PHE A 206 -12.32 -9.77 31.49
C PHE A 206 -11.78 -11.15 31.86
N ASN A 207 -10.46 -11.34 31.71
CA ASN A 207 -9.73 -12.61 31.87
C ASN A 207 -10.22 -13.79 30.99
N CYS A 208 -11.18 -13.60 30.10
CA CYS A 208 -11.62 -14.63 29.15
C CYS A 208 -10.59 -14.75 28.02
N PRO A 209 -10.06 -15.95 27.71
CA PRO A 209 -9.09 -16.14 26.64
C PRO A 209 -9.78 -16.19 25.27
N PHE A 210 -9.25 -15.44 24.30
CA PHE A 210 -9.74 -15.43 22.92
C PHE A 210 -8.66 -15.86 21.94
N VAL A 211 -9.08 -16.37 20.78
CA VAL A 211 -8.18 -16.73 19.67
C VAL A 211 -7.69 -15.44 19.02
N ALA A 212 -6.36 -15.31 18.90
CA ALA A 212 -5.68 -14.20 18.26
C ALA A 212 -4.78 -14.73 17.13
N TRP A 213 -5.02 -14.27 15.91
CA TRP A 213 -4.24 -14.58 14.71
C TRP A 213 -3.27 -13.45 14.40
N GLY A 214 -2.03 -13.82 14.08
CA GLY A 214 -0.98 -12.89 13.69
C GLY A 214 -0.86 -12.65 12.18
N LYS A 215 -1.67 -13.32 11.35
CA LYS A 215 -1.71 -13.09 9.89
C LYS A 215 -3.12 -13.31 9.32
N MET A 216 -3.45 -12.54 8.29
CA MET A 216 -4.69 -12.63 7.52
C MET A 216 -4.36 -12.43 6.03
N GLN A 217 -4.78 -13.35 5.17
CA GLN A 217 -4.77 -13.15 3.73
C GLN A 217 -6.18 -12.80 3.24
N ARG A 218 -6.33 -11.76 2.42
CA ARG A 218 -7.57 -11.58 1.64
C ARG A 218 -7.58 -12.55 0.45
N ILE A 219 -8.74 -13.07 0.13
CA ILE A 219 -9.00 -13.90 -1.04
C ILE A 219 -9.56 -12.98 -2.12
N THR A 220 -8.88 -12.93 -3.25
CA THR A 220 -9.34 -12.23 -4.45
C THR A 220 -10.00 -13.19 -5.42
N ARG A 221 -10.70 -12.63 -6.41
CA ARG A 221 -11.02 -13.34 -7.65
C ARG A 221 -10.34 -12.59 -8.78
N ASN A 222 -9.70 -13.32 -9.69
CA ASN A 222 -9.24 -12.72 -10.93
C ASN A 222 -10.40 -12.58 -11.94
N GLU A 223 -10.14 -11.99 -13.10
CA GLU A 223 -11.13 -11.72 -14.14
C GLU A 223 -11.83 -12.99 -14.66
N ALA A 224 -11.13 -14.13 -14.67
CA ALA A 224 -11.68 -15.44 -15.00
C ALA A 224 -12.59 -16.03 -13.89
N GLY A 225 -12.85 -15.28 -12.81
CA GLY A 225 -13.63 -15.70 -11.65
C GLY A 225 -12.93 -16.70 -10.72
N ASN A 226 -11.72 -17.14 -11.08
CA ASN A 226 -10.92 -18.06 -10.30
C ASN A 226 -10.48 -17.41 -8.99
N VAL A 227 -10.45 -18.23 -7.93
CA VAL A 227 -10.10 -17.79 -6.58
C VAL A 227 -8.58 -17.71 -6.48
N THR A 228 -8.04 -16.54 -6.10
CA THR A 228 -6.61 -16.25 -6.01
C THR A 228 -6.22 -15.76 -4.61
N GLY A 229 -4.92 -15.85 -4.29
CA GLY A 229 -4.39 -15.35 -3.02
C GLY A 229 -4.06 -13.86 -3.13
N GLY A 230 -4.81 -13.01 -2.42
CA GLY A 230 -4.53 -11.59 -2.31
C GLY A 230 -3.49 -11.28 -1.23
N ASP A 231 -3.47 -10.02 -0.80
CA ASP A 231 -2.51 -9.48 0.17
C ASP A 231 -2.48 -10.28 1.49
N LEU A 232 -1.28 -10.69 1.93
CA LEU A 232 -1.03 -11.36 3.21
C LEU A 232 -0.58 -10.35 4.28
N ILE A 233 -1.54 -9.85 5.04
CA ILE A 233 -1.37 -8.88 6.12
C ILE A 233 -0.84 -9.59 7.39
N GLN A 234 0.05 -8.91 8.12
CA GLN A 234 0.69 -9.41 9.34
C GLN A 234 0.36 -8.50 10.54
N GLY A 235 0.27 -9.10 11.73
CA GLY A 235 0.01 -8.42 12.99
C GLY A 235 1.25 -8.34 13.87
N ASP A 236 1.71 -7.13 14.16
CA ASP A 236 2.95 -6.84 14.91
C ASP A 236 2.98 -7.49 16.31
N HIS A 237 1.84 -7.58 17.00
CA HIS A 237 1.75 -8.06 18.39
C HIS A 237 1.75 -9.60 18.54
N ILE A 238 1.97 -10.37 17.46
CA ILE A 238 1.93 -11.85 17.46
C ILE A 238 3.02 -12.48 16.59
N VAL A 239 3.40 -11.87 15.46
CA VAL A 239 4.56 -12.28 14.67
C VAL A 239 5.84 -11.85 15.40
N ALA A 240 6.91 -12.66 15.37
CA ALA A 240 8.20 -12.23 15.87
C ALA A 240 8.92 -11.42 14.78
N ASN A 241 9.29 -10.18 15.07
CA ASN A 241 10.03 -9.30 14.14
C ASN A 241 11.47 -9.78 13.93
N ASN A 242 11.63 -10.82 13.11
CA ASN A 242 12.88 -11.17 12.46
C ASN A 242 13.07 -10.23 11.27
N CYS A 243 13.97 -9.26 11.40
CA CYS A 243 14.22 -8.15 10.45
C CYS A 243 14.85 -8.61 9.12
N LYS A 244 14.15 -9.47 8.37
CA LYS A 244 14.52 -10.02 7.05
C LYS A 244 13.32 -10.28 6.13
N LEU A 245 12.14 -9.76 6.48
CA LEU A 245 10.91 -9.86 5.72
C LEU A 245 10.34 -8.46 5.51
N ARG A 246 9.90 -8.16 4.29
CA ARG A 246 9.26 -6.90 3.89
C ARG A 246 8.08 -6.56 4.81
N ASP A 247 7.97 -5.29 5.19
CA ASP A 247 6.85 -4.75 5.99
C ASP A 247 5.51 -5.09 5.33
N ALA A 248 4.72 -5.91 6.01
CA ALA A 248 3.33 -6.22 5.66
C ALA A 248 2.40 -5.98 6.85
N LEU A 249 2.78 -5.02 7.71
CA LEU A 249 2.01 -4.58 8.87
C LEU A 249 1.04 -3.46 8.50
N HIS A 250 1.39 -2.63 7.50
CA HIS A 250 0.66 -1.41 7.19
C HIS A 250 -0.47 -1.63 6.19
N VAL A 251 -1.64 -1.08 6.49
CA VAL A 251 -2.87 -1.30 5.72
C VAL A 251 -3.66 -0.02 5.49
N MET A 252 -4.44 0.00 4.40
CA MET A 252 -5.60 0.87 4.24
C MET A 252 -6.83 0.20 4.88
N TYR A 253 -7.67 0.99 5.55
CA TYR A 253 -8.89 0.53 6.20
C TYR A 253 -10.01 1.59 6.13
N TRP A 254 -11.25 1.17 6.31
CA TRP A 254 -12.43 2.04 6.32
C TRP A 254 -12.96 2.27 7.75
N SER A 255 -13.27 3.53 8.10
CA SER A 255 -13.77 3.92 9.43
C SER A 255 -14.47 5.28 9.41
N VAL A 256 -15.38 5.53 10.35
CA VAL A 256 -15.97 6.85 10.60
C VAL A 256 -14.98 7.83 11.28
N ASN A 257 -13.85 7.34 11.80
CA ASN A 257 -12.81 8.17 12.43
C ASN A 257 -11.82 8.70 11.38
N SER A 258 -11.95 9.96 10.99
CA SER A 258 -11.04 10.60 10.04
C SER A 258 -9.78 11.14 10.70
N HIS A 259 -8.62 10.73 10.16
CA HIS A 259 -7.28 11.23 10.50
C HIS A 259 -6.72 12.16 9.40
N TRP A 260 -7.55 12.62 8.46
CA TRP A 260 -7.20 13.50 7.33
C TRP A 260 -7.04 14.97 7.73
N GLN A 261 -6.13 15.23 8.66
CA GLN A 261 -5.79 16.56 9.13
C GLN A 261 -4.29 16.68 9.38
N TRP A 262 -3.70 17.79 8.92
CA TRP A 262 -2.29 18.13 9.15
C TRP A 262 -2.08 18.97 10.43
N VAL A 263 -3.03 18.87 11.37
CA VAL A 263 -3.11 19.69 12.60
C VAL A 263 -3.17 18.76 13.81
N ARG A 264 -2.57 19.18 14.93
CA ARG A 264 -2.58 18.41 16.19
C ARG A 264 -3.97 18.44 16.85
N GLY A 265 -4.85 17.53 16.45
CA GLY A 265 -6.17 17.29 17.07
C GLY A 265 -6.40 15.83 17.47
N PRO A 266 -7.55 15.51 18.09
CA PRO A 266 -8.16 14.18 18.03
C PRO A 266 -8.73 13.91 16.64
N ALA A 267 -8.97 12.64 16.28
CA ALA A 267 -9.66 12.28 15.05
C ALA A 267 -11.06 12.93 14.97
N VAL A 268 -11.52 13.25 13.76
CA VAL A 268 -12.84 13.80 13.50
C VAL A 268 -13.78 12.66 13.16
N VAL A 269 -14.87 12.49 13.92
CA VAL A 269 -15.93 11.53 13.58
C VAL A 269 -16.76 12.12 12.42
N LEU A 270 -16.99 11.32 11.38
CA LEU A 270 -17.79 11.67 10.21
C LEU A 270 -19.12 10.90 10.21
N ASP A 271 -20.11 11.43 9.49
CA ASP A 271 -21.41 10.77 9.28
C ASP A 271 -21.33 9.57 8.31
N GLU A 272 -20.30 9.54 7.46
CA GLU A 272 -20.00 8.47 6.49
C GLU A 272 -18.60 7.89 6.73
N GLU A 273 -18.37 6.63 6.37
CA GLU A 273 -17.04 6.01 6.47
C GLU A 273 -16.06 6.60 5.45
N THR A 274 -14.84 6.87 5.90
CA THR A 274 -13.72 7.28 5.05
C THR A 274 -12.57 6.28 5.17
N PHE A 275 -11.67 6.26 4.19
CA PHE A 275 -10.48 5.41 4.23
C PHE A 275 -9.37 6.08 5.05
N GLY A 276 -8.54 5.30 5.72
CA GLY A 276 -7.39 5.74 6.49
C GLY A 276 -6.27 4.71 6.48
N TYR A 277 -5.13 5.04 7.10
CA TYR A 277 -3.96 4.16 7.15
C TYR A 277 -3.55 3.83 8.59
N SER A 278 -3.16 2.59 8.82
CA SER A 278 -2.80 2.08 10.15
C SER A 278 -1.74 0.98 10.08
N CYS A 279 -1.13 0.67 11.22
CA CYS A 279 -0.40 -0.57 11.45
C CYS A 279 -1.35 -1.63 12.04
N ALA A 280 -1.42 -2.82 11.46
CA ALA A 280 -2.18 -3.93 12.00
C ALA A 280 -1.43 -4.63 13.15
N GLU A 281 -2.09 -4.80 14.29
CA GLU A 281 -1.49 -5.42 15.47
C GLU A 281 -1.80 -6.91 15.57
N GLN A 282 -3.05 -7.29 15.30
CA GLN A 282 -3.58 -8.66 15.48
C GLN A 282 -5.03 -8.73 14.97
N PHE A 283 -5.48 -9.95 14.68
CA PHE A 283 -6.88 -10.27 14.39
C PHE A 283 -7.44 -11.12 15.54
N LEU A 284 -8.40 -10.60 16.30
CA LEU A 284 -9.05 -11.27 17.42
C LEU A 284 -10.35 -11.93 16.97
N VAL A 285 -10.63 -13.14 17.45
CA VAL A 285 -11.89 -13.85 17.16
C VAL A 285 -12.73 -13.92 18.43
N ILE A 286 -13.93 -13.34 18.35
CA ILE A 286 -14.96 -13.42 19.38
C ILE A 286 -15.98 -14.46 18.89
N ASP A 287 -15.96 -15.65 19.48
CA ASP A 287 -16.72 -16.78 18.95
C ASP A 287 -18.23 -16.67 19.21
N ALA A 288 -19.00 -17.33 18.35
CA ALA A 288 -20.45 -17.35 18.43
C ALA A 288 -20.99 -17.97 19.73
N ALA A 289 -20.25 -18.84 20.43
CA ALA A 289 -20.69 -19.40 21.70
C ALA A 289 -20.53 -18.39 22.85
N PHE A 290 -19.45 -17.61 22.86
CA PHE A 290 -19.31 -16.44 23.75
C PHE A 290 -20.42 -15.42 23.52
N LEU A 291 -20.70 -15.03 22.27
CA LEU A 291 -21.78 -14.08 21.96
C LEU A 291 -23.17 -14.60 22.39
N ARG A 292 -23.44 -15.90 22.20
CA ARG A 292 -24.68 -16.55 22.67
C ARG A 292 -24.74 -16.65 24.21
N HIS A 293 -23.61 -16.82 24.90
CA HIS A 293 -23.56 -16.77 26.37
C HIS A 293 -23.82 -15.36 26.90
N VAL A 294 -23.21 -14.33 26.30
CA VAL A 294 -23.39 -12.93 26.70
C VAL A 294 -24.84 -12.48 26.52
N THR A 295 -25.43 -12.69 25.35
CA THR A 295 -26.84 -12.35 25.07
C THR A 295 -27.80 -13.10 26.00
N LYS A 296 -27.63 -14.41 26.17
CA LYS A 296 -28.42 -15.22 27.12
C LYS A 296 -28.30 -14.72 28.56
N CYS A 297 -27.11 -14.37 29.03
CA CYS A 297 -26.91 -13.82 30.37
C CYS A 297 -27.48 -12.40 30.53
N ALA A 298 -27.68 -11.65 29.44
CA ALA A 298 -28.36 -10.35 29.45
C ALA A 298 -29.89 -10.45 29.34
N GLY A 299 -30.46 -11.67 29.24
CA GLY A 299 -31.89 -11.88 29.01
C GLY A 299 -32.34 -11.59 27.57
N VAL A 300 -31.39 -11.44 26.64
CA VAL A 300 -31.62 -11.06 25.24
C VAL A 300 -31.63 -12.31 24.35
N PHE A 301 -32.67 -12.46 23.53
CA PHE A 301 -32.68 -13.45 22.45
C PHE A 301 -32.20 -12.84 21.15
N TYR A 302 -31.13 -13.39 20.57
CA TYR A 302 -30.58 -12.96 19.27
C TYR A 302 -30.28 -14.23 18.45
N PRO A 303 -31.11 -14.60 17.46
CA PRO A 303 -31.07 -15.93 16.83
C PRO A 303 -29.92 -16.14 15.84
N HIS A 304 -29.28 -15.08 15.35
CA HIS A 304 -28.25 -15.13 14.32
C HIS A 304 -26.95 -14.53 14.87
N LEU A 305 -26.09 -15.39 15.42
CA LEU A 305 -24.77 -15.06 15.92
C LEU A 305 -23.75 -16.02 15.29
N ASP A 306 -22.97 -15.49 14.36
CA ASP A 306 -21.77 -16.11 13.82
C ASP A 306 -20.52 -15.65 14.60
N ASP A 307 -19.35 -16.22 14.30
CA ASP A 307 -18.08 -15.75 14.86
C ASP A 307 -17.75 -14.35 14.33
N LEU A 308 -17.37 -13.43 15.20
CA LEU A 308 -17.00 -12.05 14.88
C LEU A 308 -15.47 -11.92 14.90
N VAL A 309 -14.87 -11.49 13.79
CA VAL A 309 -13.41 -11.28 13.70
C VAL A 309 -13.10 -9.80 13.69
N LEU A 310 -12.37 -9.37 14.71
CA LEU A 310 -12.02 -7.98 14.96
C LEU A 310 -10.56 -7.73 14.58
N ALA A 311 -10.32 -6.75 13.72
CA ALA A 311 -8.99 -6.22 13.52
C ALA A 311 -8.66 -5.21 14.63
N VAL A 312 -7.49 -5.36 15.24
CA VAL A 312 -6.90 -4.35 16.13
C VAL A 312 -5.84 -3.62 15.33
N VAL A 313 -6.00 -2.31 15.15
CA VAL A 313 -5.11 -1.49 14.34
C VAL A 313 -4.64 -0.25 15.08
N SER A 314 -3.46 0.26 14.79
CA SER A 314 -2.88 1.47 15.36
C SER A 314 -2.81 2.57 14.29
N PRO A 315 -3.76 3.53 14.27
CA PRO A 315 -3.87 4.52 13.20
C PRO A 315 -2.67 5.48 13.07
N ILE A 316 -2.45 5.97 11.85
CA ILE A 316 -1.53 7.06 11.58
C ILE A 316 -2.24 8.40 11.89
N PRO A 317 -1.70 9.23 12.81
CA PRO A 317 -2.46 10.35 13.40
C PRO A 317 -2.66 11.56 12.50
N TYR A 318 -1.78 11.77 11.51
CA TYR A 318 -1.78 12.96 10.65
C TYR A 318 -1.52 12.57 9.20
N LEU A 319 -2.50 12.83 8.34
CA LEU A 319 -2.47 12.55 6.90
C LEU A 319 -2.69 13.84 6.10
N CYS A 320 -1.99 13.98 4.97
CA CYS A 320 -2.16 15.07 4.02
C CYS A 320 -1.99 14.55 2.58
N HIS A 321 -3.00 14.78 1.73
CA HIS A 321 -2.92 14.39 0.31
C HIS A 321 -2.29 15.51 -0.52
N ILE A 322 -1.19 15.22 -1.22
CA ILE A 322 -0.50 16.18 -2.09
C ILE A 322 -1.09 16.08 -3.51
N ALA A 323 -2.09 16.91 -3.79
CA ALA A 323 -2.87 16.88 -5.04
C ALA A 323 -2.05 17.06 -6.33
N SER A 324 -0.86 17.68 -6.27
CA SER A 324 0.03 17.86 -7.43
C SER A 324 0.77 16.58 -7.84
N SER A 325 0.98 15.63 -6.92
CA SER A 325 1.71 14.39 -7.14
C SER A 325 0.89 13.11 -6.94
N GLY A 326 -0.28 13.21 -6.28
CA GLY A 326 -1.16 12.05 -6.04
C GLY A 326 -0.60 11.07 -5.02
N ILE A 327 0.05 11.60 -3.96
CA ILE A 327 0.64 10.81 -2.87
C ILE A 327 0.12 11.32 -1.52
N THR A 328 0.00 10.43 -0.54
CA THR A 328 -0.28 10.82 0.85
C THR A 328 1.01 10.99 1.63
N GLN A 329 1.25 12.20 2.14
CA GLN A 329 2.27 12.44 3.16
C GLN A 329 1.67 12.14 4.54
N TYR A 330 2.46 11.59 5.45
CA TYR A 330 2.04 11.33 6.82
C TYR A 330 3.05 11.80 7.87
N SER A 331 2.59 11.92 9.11
CA SER A 331 3.45 12.24 10.26
C SER A 331 3.00 11.49 11.52
N LEU A 332 3.93 11.18 12.41
CA LEU A 332 3.68 10.44 13.65
C LEU A 332 3.76 11.36 14.87
N ARG A 333 2.90 11.14 15.88
CA ARG A 333 2.82 11.99 17.08
C ARG A 333 3.98 11.68 18.03
N GLY A 334 5.14 12.26 17.77
CA GLY A 334 6.38 11.96 18.50
C GLY A 334 6.90 10.55 18.20
N GLY A 335 6.84 10.14 16.93
CA GLY A 335 7.26 8.81 16.48
C GLY A 335 6.29 7.67 16.85
N ARG A 336 5.05 7.99 17.25
CA ARG A 336 4.03 7.00 17.66
C ARG A 336 2.73 7.13 16.87
N TYR A 337 2.05 5.98 16.72
CA TYR A 337 0.68 5.84 16.22
C TYR A 337 -0.37 6.31 17.25
N VAL A 338 -1.64 6.32 16.83
CA VAL A 338 -2.81 6.55 17.71
C VAL A 338 -3.08 5.31 18.58
N SER A 339 -3.72 5.51 19.73
CA SER A 339 -4.20 4.43 20.59
C SER A 339 -5.11 3.45 19.81
N PRO A 340 -4.93 2.12 19.89
CA PRO A 340 -5.41 1.22 18.85
C PRO A 340 -6.94 1.21 18.70
N GLU A 341 -7.43 1.32 17.48
CA GLU A 341 -8.84 1.23 17.13
C GLU A 341 -9.26 -0.24 16.90
N ILE A 342 -10.56 -0.51 17.06
CA ILE A 342 -11.17 -1.83 16.83
C ILE A 342 -12.09 -1.71 15.64
N LEU A 343 -11.89 -2.58 14.66
CA LEU A 343 -12.66 -2.65 13.41
C LEU A 343 -13.17 -4.07 13.21
N ASP A 344 -14.20 -4.24 12.39
CA ASP A 344 -14.45 -5.53 11.77
C ASP A 344 -13.30 -5.86 10.77
N ALA A 345 -12.87 -7.12 10.71
CA ALA A 345 -11.73 -7.51 9.86
C ALA A 345 -11.96 -7.30 8.35
N SER A 346 -13.22 -7.28 7.88
CA SER A 346 -13.55 -6.96 6.49
C SER A 346 -13.38 -5.48 6.13
N LYS A 347 -13.21 -4.59 7.12
CA LYS A 347 -12.94 -3.16 6.90
C LYS A 347 -11.48 -2.86 6.56
N ILE A 348 -10.58 -3.84 6.66
CA ILE A 348 -9.21 -3.72 6.12
C ILE A 348 -9.25 -4.08 4.64
N ASP A 349 -8.71 -3.18 3.81
CA ASP A 349 -8.83 -3.28 2.36
C ASP A 349 -7.56 -3.87 1.73
N CYS A 350 -6.45 -3.12 1.72
CA CYS A 350 -5.20 -3.55 1.11
C CYS A 350 -3.99 -3.27 2.00
N LEU A 351 -2.87 -3.94 1.71
CA LEU A 351 -1.57 -3.53 2.24
C LEU A 351 -1.16 -2.18 1.64
N VAL A 352 -0.39 -1.40 2.40
CA VAL A 352 0.26 -0.18 1.90
C VAL A 352 1.76 -0.19 2.23
N GLY A 353 2.57 0.18 1.25
CA GLY A 353 3.98 0.48 1.44
C GLY A 353 4.20 1.86 2.06
N ARG A 354 5.40 2.09 2.59
CA ARG A 354 5.81 3.37 3.18
C ARG A 354 7.18 3.77 2.66
N VAL A 355 7.40 5.07 2.48
CA VAL A 355 8.69 5.63 2.02
C VAL A 355 9.11 6.77 2.95
N GLN A 356 10.38 6.75 3.37
CA GLN A 356 10.99 7.81 4.19
C GLN A 356 12.03 8.57 3.37
N LEU A 357 11.97 9.91 3.39
CA LEU A 357 13.00 10.76 2.82
C LEU A 357 14.13 11.03 3.83
N PRO A 358 15.39 11.23 3.39
CA PRO A 358 16.50 11.64 4.26
C PRO A 358 16.29 12.96 5.03
N LEU A 359 15.29 13.77 4.65
CA LEU A 359 14.86 14.97 5.38
C LEU A 359 13.75 14.70 6.42
N GLY A 360 13.47 13.43 6.75
CA GLY A 360 12.51 13.01 7.78
C GLY A 360 11.03 13.04 7.39
N ALA A 361 10.70 13.39 6.14
CA ALA A 361 9.33 13.30 5.63
C ALA A 361 8.94 11.85 5.30
N LEU A 362 7.69 11.47 5.61
CA LEU A 362 7.16 10.12 5.45
C LEU A 362 5.96 10.10 4.50
N TYR A 363 5.85 9.08 3.67
CA TYR A 363 4.80 8.94 2.65
C TYR A 363 4.21 7.53 2.64
N ILE A 364 2.92 7.44 2.28
CA ILE A 364 2.20 6.18 2.02
C ILE A 364 2.21 5.90 0.52
N VAL A 365 2.34 4.61 0.18
CA VAL A 365 2.33 4.05 -1.18
C VAL A 365 1.25 2.97 -1.22
N GLN A 366 0.17 3.19 -1.98
CA GLN A 366 -0.97 2.26 -2.05
C GLN A 366 -0.86 1.28 -3.23
N ARG A 367 -1.46 0.10 -3.11
CA ARG A 367 -1.44 -0.93 -4.16
C ARG A 367 -2.15 -0.46 -5.45
N ASP A 368 -3.22 0.31 -5.30
CA ASP A 368 -3.97 0.99 -6.38
C ASP A 368 -3.14 2.04 -7.16
N THR A 369 -1.96 2.44 -6.68
CA THR A 369 -1.07 3.37 -7.39
C THR A 369 -0.29 2.68 -8.52
N ALA A 370 -1.03 2.15 -9.50
CA ALA A 370 -0.62 1.43 -10.71
C ALA A 370 -0.16 -0.02 -10.52
N VAL A 371 0.92 -0.26 -9.77
CA VAL A 371 1.63 -1.56 -9.85
C VAL A 371 0.76 -2.74 -9.41
N GLY A 372 -0.11 -2.53 -8.43
CA GLY A 372 -0.91 -3.60 -7.88
C GLY A 372 -2.05 -4.12 -8.75
N GLN A 373 -2.33 -3.46 -9.87
CA GLN A 373 -3.40 -3.76 -10.81
C GLN A 373 -2.93 -4.63 -12.00
N LEU A 374 -1.67 -5.08 -11.98
CA LEU A 374 -1.17 -6.12 -12.89
C LEU A 374 -1.58 -7.53 -12.42
N ASP A 375 -2.75 -8.00 -12.85
CA ASP A 375 -3.05 -9.43 -12.90
C ASP A 375 -3.04 -9.86 -14.38
N MET A 376 -1.98 -10.55 -14.80
CA MET A 376 -1.65 -10.73 -16.22
C MET A 376 -2.32 -11.97 -16.82
N LEU A 377 -3.02 -11.79 -17.95
CA LEU A 377 -3.85 -12.80 -18.61
C LEU A 377 -3.09 -14.08 -19.02
N ASP A 378 -3.56 -15.23 -18.51
CA ASP A 378 -3.32 -16.55 -19.08
C ASP A 378 -4.32 -16.80 -20.23
N GLU A 379 -3.86 -16.79 -21.48
CA GLU A 379 -4.41 -17.68 -22.50
C GLU A 379 -3.27 -18.32 -23.31
N VAL A 380 -3.18 -19.65 -23.22
CA VAL A 380 -2.30 -20.47 -24.06
C VAL A 380 -3.03 -20.79 -25.36
N VAL A 381 -2.46 -20.37 -26.50
CA VAL A 381 -2.82 -20.91 -27.81
C VAL A 381 -1.62 -21.69 -28.37
N ASN A 382 -1.89 -22.93 -28.78
CA ASN A 382 -0.90 -23.96 -29.05
C ASN A 382 0.08 -23.62 -30.19
N PRO A 383 1.33 -24.14 -30.15
CA PRO A 383 2.17 -24.21 -31.34
C PRO A 383 1.64 -25.29 -32.31
N ASN A 384 1.37 -24.88 -33.54
CA ASN A 384 1.22 -25.71 -34.74
C ASN A 384 2.14 -25.14 -35.82
#